data_AF-A0A1U7RFI0-F1
#
_entry.id   AF-A0A1U7RFI0-F1
#
_cell.length_a   1.000
_cell.length_b   1.000
_cell.length_c   1.000
_cell.angle_alpha   90.00
_cell.angle_beta   90.00
_cell.angle_gamma   90.00
#
_symmetry.space_group_name_H-M   'P 1'
#
loop_
_entity.id
_entity.type
_entity.pdbx_description
1 polymer ?
#
loop_
_entity_poly.entity_id
_entity_poly.type
_entity_poly.pdbx_seq_one_letter_code
_entity_poly.pdbx_strand_id
1 'polypeptide(L)'
;MIQGQLFTILNQTAREGGHYAGVETIKSRLLPWLGTCFSSAASGRPFETNLSLIQDSVEKERQLREFASTKNYELQELEKELNSTRLQLSHVQQDLAEAQLALEDTKTKSATTLLAAEDEIVQLKTALKASQAKEESALRNLGRLNDYEQQIQILKDEIAILGAQKSVLQSRLARSRSPSPTRTQSRSPSPLPLRSCSPGRARLTNASRHAHLVARFNEIYTQERLDAQTLLRTYVDDPEMVQRIIYVAAVESFHAAKMAFRQFKLRVRKTVSLSYSGPESLEDIVLDYIVRHEDLYDVQTTVNEVIRAMNINPKISFPPEVDFIIISSLIRELCRVAFSMQTLIPPVDIAFGADGELFNESKYRHSYDSDFTAPLVAYHVWPALLENDTIIVKGEAVTKRGALWSSRSRSRSRSMSPVLSRRATPSRTLLSRSRSPSPLRSGSPRL
;
A
#
# COMPACT_ATOMS: atom_id res chain seq x y z
N MET A 1 47.25 -11.90 -85.95
CA MET A 1 47.43 -10.89 -84.88
C MET A 1 46.15 -10.14 -84.52
N ILE A 2 45.29 -9.78 -85.47
CA ILE A 2 44.09 -8.93 -85.23
C ILE A 2 43.04 -9.59 -84.32
N GLN A 3 42.77 -10.88 -84.47
CA GLN A 3 41.80 -11.61 -83.62
C GLN A 3 42.22 -11.63 -82.14
N GLY A 4 43.52 -11.76 -81.85
CA GLY A 4 44.04 -11.72 -80.49
C GLY A 4 43.88 -10.35 -79.84
N GLN A 5 44.09 -9.28 -80.62
CA GLN A 5 43.88 -7.90 -80.13
C GLN A 5 42.40 -7.61 -79.85
N LEU A 6 41.49 -8.12 -80.69
CA LEU A 6 40.05 -7.95 -80.50
C LEU A 6 39.55 -8.68 -79.24
N PHE A 7 40.08 -9.88 -78.97
CA PHE A 7 39.76 -10.65 -77.78
C PHE A 7 40.28 -9.96 -76.50
N THR A 8 41.47 -9.35 -76.55
CA THR A 8 42.00 -8.55 -75.44
C THR A 8 41.14 -7.34 -75.14
N ILE A 9 40.66 -6.63 -76.17
CA ILE A 9 39.77 -5.47 -76.00
C ILE A 9 38.45 -5.89 -75.37
N LEU A 10 37.80 -6.95 -75.88
CA LEU A 10 36.54 -7.46 -75.32
C LEU A 10 36.68 -7.90 -73.86
N ASN A 11 37.80 -8.53 -73.50
CA ASN A 11 38.05 -8.98 -72.14
C ASN A 11 38.30 -7.80 -71.18
N GLN A 12 38.94 -6.73 -71.67
CA GLN A 12 39.13 -5.50 -70.90
C GLN A 12 37.80 -4.76 -70.70
N THR A 13 36.97 -4.65 -71.76
CA THR A 13 35.64 -4.03 -71.69
C THR A 13 34.69 -4.79 -70.76
N ALA A 14 34.85 -6.11 -70.65
CA ALA A 14 34.09 -6.93 -69.71
C ALA A 14 34.52 -6.73 -68.23
N ARG A 15 35.80 -6.43 -67.97
CA ARG A 15 36.35 -6.21 -66.61
C ARG A 15 36.13 -4.80 -66.07
N GLU A 16 36.19 -3.79 -66.92
CA GLU A 16 36.03 -2.39 -66.52
C GLU A 16 34.53 -2.00 -66.49
N GLY A 17 33.85 -2.39 -65.42
CA GLY A 17 32.47 -1.97 -65.14
C GLY A 17 32.42 -0.47 -64.81
N GLY A 18 32.04 0.36 -65.78
CA GLY A 18 31.89 1.81 -65.65
C GLY A 18 30.85 2.39 -66.62
N HIS A 19 31.05 3.62 -67.08
CA HIS A 19 30.11 4.40 -67.93
C HIS A 19 29.59 3.70 -69.21
N TYR A 20 30.19 2.58 -69.62
CA TYR A 20 29.76 1.78 -70.78
C TYR A 20 29.13 0.42 -70.42
N ALA A 21 28.67 0.24 -69.16
CA ALA A 21 27.88 -0.89 -68.66
C ALA A 21 28.51 -2.31 -68.77
N GLY A 22 29.80 -2.40 -69.09
CA GLY A 22 30.58 -3.64 -69.04
C GLY A 22 30.01 -4.77 -69.91
N VAL A 23 29.97 -5.99 -69.36
CA VAL A 23 29.49 -7.23 -70.03
C VAL A 23 28.08 -7.10 -70.63
N GLU A 24 27.20 -6.31 -70.02
CA GLU A 24 25.81 -6.20 -70.47
C GLU A 24 25.66 -5.49 -71.82
N THR A 25 26.61 -4.62 -72.18
CA THR A 25 26.63 -3.98 -73.51
C THR A 25 27.07 -4.95 -74.60
N ILE A 26 28.00 -5.86 -74.28
CA ILE A 26 28.41 -6.93 -75.21
C ILE A 26 27.23 -7.85 -75.48
N LYS A 27 26.50 -8.26 -74.43
CA LYS A 27 25.32 -9.13 -74.56
C LYS A 27 24.14 -8.47 -75.28
N SER A 28 23.87 -7.19 -75.00
CA SER A 28 22.68 -6.50 -75.51
C SER A 28 22.86 -5.89 -76.90
N ARG A 29 24.10 -5.59 -77.33
CA ARG A 29 24.34 -4.92 -78.62
C ARG A 29 25.21 -5.73 -79.58
N LEU A 30 26.30 -6.33 -79.11
CA LEU A 30 27.23 -7.04 -79.98
C LEU A 30 26.73 -8.44 -80.36
N LEU A 31 26.24 -9.22 -79.38
CA LEU A 31 25.73 -10.58 -79.64
C LEU A 31 24.50 -10.61 -80.56
N PRO A 32 23.50 -9.72 -80.43
CA PRO A 32 22.36 -9.70 -81.33
C PRO A 32 22.74 -9.31 -82.76
N TRP A 33 23.74 -8.42 -82.91
CA TRP A 33 24.29 -8.02 -84.21
C TRP A 33 25.05 -9.18 -84.88
N LEU A 34 25.85 -9.94 -84.13
CA LEU A 34 26.49 -11.15 -84.64
C LEU A 34 25.46 -12.24 -85.00
N GLY A 35 24.39 -12.38 -84.21
CA GLY A 35 23.31 -13.34 -84.47
C GLY A 35 22.52 -13.06 -85.76
N THR A 36 22.38 -11.78 -86.15
CA THR A 36 21.70 -11.40 -87.40
C THR A 36 22.61 -11.46 -88.63
N CYS A 37 23.92 -11.26 -88.51
CA CYS A 37 24.84 -11.30 -89.67
C CYS A 37 25.05 -12.70 -90.28
N PHE A 38 24.81 -13.78 -89.56
CA PHE A 38 24.89 -15.15 -90.09
C PHE A 38 23.55 -15.71 -90.59
N SER A 39 22.46 -14.94 -90.46
CA SER A 39 21.13 -15.35 -90.90
C SER A 39 20.62 -14.47 -92.03
N SER A 40 21.24 -14.56 -93.21
CA SER A 40 20.47 -14.39 -94.45
C SER A 40 21.17 -15.00 -95.67
N ALA A 41 20.34 -15.64 -96.50
CA ALA A 41 20.56 -16.10 -97.87
C ALA A 41 21.16 -17.51 -98.11
N ALA A 42 20.27 -18.51 -98.09
CA ALA A 42 20.27 -19.60 -99.07
C ALA A 42 18.85 -19.63 -99.69
N SER A 43 18.64 -19.05 -100.87
CA SER A 43 18.79 -19.65 -102.21
C SER A 43 17.67 -20.64 -102.58
N GLY A 44 16.90 -20.29 -103.63
CA GLY A 44 16.25 -21.26 -104.53
C GLY A 44 14.79 -21.63 -104.26
N ARG A 45 13.86 -21.10 -105.07
CA ARG A 45 12.47 -21.59 -105.33
C ARG A 45 12.46 -23.04 -105.89
N PRO A 46 11.30 -23.75 -106.04
CA PRO A 46 9.88 -23.36 -105.82
C PRO A 46 9.01 -24.38 -105.04
N PHE A 47 7.83 -23.92 -104.59
CA PHE A 47 6.58 -24.69 -104.37
C PHE A 47 6.66 -25.98 -103.54
N GLU A 48 6.31 -25.88 -102.24
CA GLU A 48 5.57 -26.85 -101.39
C GLU A 48 5.73 -26.51 -99.88
N THR A 49 6.60 -25.56 -99.53
CA THR A 49 6.88 -25.14 -98.13
C THR A 49 5.94 -24.09 -97.54
N ASN A 50 5.05 -23.52 -98.34
CA ASN A 50 4.11 -22.51 -97.84
C ASN A 50 3.09 -23.11 -96.88
N LEU A 51 2.70 -24.38 -97.07
CA LEU A 51 1.61 -24.96 -96.28
C LEU A 51 2.04 -25.27 -94.84
N SER A 52 3.24 -25.79 -94.61
CA SER A 52 3.78 -26.04 -93.26
C SER A 52 4.10 -24.75 -92.51
N LEU A 53 4.62 -23.73 -93.19
CA LEU A 53 4.95 -22.44 -92.58
C LEU A 53 3.70 -21.61 -92.29
N ILE A 54 2.68 -21.71 -93.15
CA ILE A 54 1.34 -21.17 -92.89
C ILE A 54 0.68 -21.94 -91.74
N GLN A 55 0.82 -23.26 -91.68
CA GLN A 55 0.27 -24.08 -90.60
C GLN A 55 0.93 -23.76 -89.25
N ASP A 56 2.26 -23.65 -89.18
CA ASP A 56 2.99 -23.23 -87.99
C ASP A 56 2.68 -21.78 -87.59
N SER A 57 2.46 -20.89 -88.57
CA SER A 57 2.00 -19.52 -88.32
C SER A 57 0.59 -19.50 -87.73
N VAL A 58 -0.33 -20.30 -88.27
CA VAL A 58 -1.72 -20.42 -87.79
C VAL A 58 -1.75 -21.02 -86.39
N GLU A 59 -0.91 -22.02 -86.10
CA GLU A 59 -0.79 -22.63 -84.77
C GLU A 59 -0.20 -21.64 -83.75
N LYS A 60 0.83 -20.87 -84.11
CA LYS A 60 1.37 -19.80 -83.26
C LYS A 60 0.37 -18.68 -83.03
N GLU A 61 -0.41 -18.31 -84.04
CA GLU A 61 -1.47 -17.30 -83.91
C GLU A 61 -2.61 -17.81 -83.02
N ARG A 62 -2.91 -19.11 -83.07
CA ARG A 62 -3.84 -19.76 -82.15
C ARG A 62 -3.31 -19.74 -80.70
N GLN A 63 -2.05 -20.12 -80.48
CA GLN A 63 -1.41 -20.07 -79.16
C GLN A 63 -1.37 -18.65 -78.60
N LEU A 64 -1.08 -17.65 -79.45
CA LEU A 64 -1.11 -16.24 -79.06
C LEU A 64 -2.52 -15.79 -78.68
N ARG A 65 -3.55 -16.22 -79.41
CA ARG A 65 -4.95 -15.95 -79.05
C ARG A 65 -5.34 -16.61 -77.72
N GLU A 66 -4.97 -17.86 -77.50
CA GLU A 66 -5.24 -18.58 -76.26
C GLU A 66 -4.50 -17.93 -75.07
N PHE A 67 -3.22 -17.58 -75.25
CA PHE A 67 -2.43 -16.87 -74.23
C PHE A 67 -3.01 -15.49 -73.92
N ALA A 68 -3.39 -14.72 -74.95
CA ALA A 68 -4.04 -13.43 -74.78
C ALA A 68 -5.39 -13.56 -74.05
N SER A 69 -6.18 -14.60 -74.34
CA SER A 69 -7.44 -14.86 -73.64
C SER A 69 -7.23 -15.18 -72.16
N THR A 70 -6.20 -15.98 -71.84
CA THR A 70 -5.85 -16.34 -70.46
C THR A 70 -5.38 -15.11 -69.68
N LYS A 71 -4.52 -14.29 -70.28
CA LYS A 71 -4.05 -13.04 -69.66
C LYS A 71 -5.16 -12.01 -69.47
N ASN A 72 -6.09 -11.90 -70.42
CA ASN A 72 -7.28 -11.05 -70.26
C ASN A 72 -8.18 -11.53 -69.12
N TYR A 73 -8.33 -12.84 -68.94
CA TYR A 73 -9.08 -13.41 -67.82
C TYR A 73 -8.41 -13.09 -66.47
N GLU A 74 -7.10 -13.32 -66.34
CA GLU A 74 -6.34 -12.98 -65.14
C GLU A 74 -6.43 -11.47 -64.80
N LEU A 75 -6.36 -10.60 -65.81
CA LEU A 75 -6.53 -9.16 -65.61
C LEU A 75 -7.92 -8.79 -65.10
N GLN A 76 -8.98 -9.40 -65.63
CA GLN A 76 -10.34 -9.17 -65.14
C GLN A 76 -10.53 -9.66 -63.70
N GLU A 77 -9.88 -10.77 -63.32
CA GLU A 77 -9.93 -11.28 -61.96
C GLU A 77 -9.23 -10.33 -60.98
N LEU A 78 -8.02 -9.88 -61.31
CA LEU A 78 -7.30 -8.88 -60.52
C LEU A 78 -8.07 -7.54 -60.44
N GLU A 79 -8.74 -7.12 -61.50
CA GLU A 79 -9.57 -5.91 -61.50
C GLU A 79 -10.78 -6.05 -60.56
N LYS A 80 -11.41 -7.23 -60.52
CA LYS A 80 -12.50 -7.52 -59.56
C LYS A 80 -11.99 -7.50 -58.12
N GLU A 81 -10.85 -8.13 -57.84
CA GLU A 81 -10.24 -8.11 -56.50
C GLU A 81 -9.85 -6.69 -56.07
N LEU A 82 -9.26 -5.90 -56.98
CA LEU A 82 -8.90 -4.51 -56.73
C LEU A 82 -10.13 -3.65 -56.44
N ASN A 83 -11.23 -3.85 -57.15
CA ASN A 83 -12.48 -3.14 -56.89
C ASN A 83 -13.13 -3.58 -55.57
N SER A 84 -13.08 -4.88 -55.24
CA SER A 84 -13.54 -5.41 -53.95
C SER A 84 -12.76 -4.82 -52.77
N THR A 85 -11.43 -4.81 -52.85
CA THR A 85 -10.56 -4.25 -51.81
C THR A 85 -10.74 -2.74 -51.64
N ARG A 86 -10.94 -2.00 -52.75
CA ARG A 86 -11.29 -0.56 -52.68
C ARG A 86 -12.61 -0.31 -51.95
N LEU A 87 -13.63 -1.12 -52.21
CA LEU A 87 -14.92 -1.01 -51.52
C LEU A 87 -14.77 -1.31 -50.02
N GLN A 88 -14.04 -2.37 -49.68
CA GLN A 88 -13.75 -2.70 -48.28
C GLN A 88 -12.98 -1.59 -47.56
N LEU A 89 -11.97 -1.00 -48.20
CA LEU A 89 -11.24 0.13 -47.64
C LEU A 89 -12.14 1.34 -47.43
N SER A 90 -13.04 1.63 -48.38
CA SER A 90 -14.03 2.71 -48.22
C SER A 90 -14.94 2.48 -47.02
N HIS A 91 -15.39 1.24 -46.78
CA HIS A 91 -16.22 0.88 -45.64
C HIS A 91 -15.45 1.06 -44.32
N VAL A 92 -14.23 0.54 -44.24
CA VAL A 92 -13.37 0.68 -43.05
C VAL A 92 -13.04 2.14 -42.76
N GLN A 93 -12.82 2.96 -43.80
CA GLN A 93 -12.62 4.40 -43.64
C GLN A 93 -13.85 5.10 -43.06
N GLN A 94 -15.04 4.70 -43.51
CA GLN A 94 -16.29 5.22 -42.97
C GLN A 94 -16.49 4.79 -41.50
N ASP A 95 -16.31 3.50 -41.18
CA ASP A 95 -16.43 2.99 -39.82
C ASP A 95 -15.46 3.69 -38.86
N LEU A 96 -14.24 3.98 -39.33
CA LEU A 96 -13.23 4.71 -38.57
C LEU A 96 -13.65 6.16 -38.31
N ALA A 97 -14.23 6.84 -39.30
CA ALA A 97 -14.75 8.20 -39.12
C ALA A 97 -15.93 8.23 -38.13
N GLU A 98 -16.83 7.25 -38.19
CA GLU A 98 -17.95 7.12 -37.26
C GLU A 98 -17.46 6.85 -35.82
N ALA A 99 -16.47 5.96 -35.65
CA ALA A 99 -15.87 5.68 -34.35
C ALA A 99 -15.14 6.91 -33.76
N GLN A 100 -14.46 7.70 -34.58
CA GLN A 100 -13.83 8.95 -34.15
C GLN A 100 -14.86 9.97 -33.65
N LEU A 101 -15.99 10.10 -34.35
CA LEU A 101 -17.07 11.00 -33.94
C LEU A 101 -17.72 10.55 -32.62
N ALA A 102 -17.96 9.25 -32.46
CA ALA A 102 -18.47 8.69 -31.21
C ALA A 102 -17.49 8.90 -30.04
N LEU A 103 -16.17 8.76 -30.28
CA LEU A 103 -15.16 8.99 -29.26
C LEU A 103 -15.14 10.45 -28.79
N GLU A 104 -15.15 11.41 -29.71
CA GLU A 104 -15.17 12.83 -29.32
C GLU A 104 -16.49 13.21 -28.61
N ASP A 105 -17.63 12.63 -28.98
CA ASP A 105 -18.90 12.79 -28.26
C ASP A 105 -18.81 12.22 -26.82
N THR A 106 -18.23 11.03 -26.62
CA THR A 106 -18.03 10.48 -25.27
C THR A 106 -17.07 11.31 -24.43
N LYS A 107 -16.02 11.87 -25.04
CA LYS A 107 -15.02 12.73 -24.39
C LYS A 107 -15.59 14.08 -23.97
N THR A 108 -16.46 14.68 -24.78
CA THR A 108 -17.15 15.93 -24.42
C THR A 108 -18.17 15.68 -23.30
N LYS A 109 -18.93 14.59 -23.36
CA LYS A 109 -19.83 14.17 -22.28
C LYS A 109 -19.08 13.90 -20.97
N SER A 110 -17.97 13.17 -21.00
CA SER A 110 -17.19 12.91 -19.79
C SER A 110 -16.57 14.19 -19.22
N ALA A 111 -16.03 15.08 -20.06
CA ALA A 111 -15.51 16.37 -19.63
C ALA A 111 -16.58 17.23 -18.92
N THR A 112 -17.80 17.30 -19.47
CA THR A 112 -18.89 18.05 -18.82
C THR A 112 -19.31 17.45 -17.48
N THR A 113 -19.36 16.11 -17.37
CA THR A 113 -19.65 15.45 -16.08
C THR A 113 -18.56 15.67 -15.03
N LEU A 114 -17.29 15.71 -15.45
CA LEU A 114 -16.17 15.98 -14.54
C LEU A 114 -16.23 17.42 -14.01
N LEU A 115 -16.48 18.41 -14.87
CA LEU A 115 -16.63 19.80 -14.45
C LEU A 115 -17.78 19.98 -13.44
N ALA A 116 -18.92 19.34 -13.67
CA ALA A 116 -20.04 19.39 -12.73
C ALA A 116 -19.69 18.77 -11.36
N ALA A 117 -18.95 17.65 -11.35
CA ALA A 117 -18.50 17.02 -10.10
C ALA A 117 -17.44 17.87 -9.37
N GLU A 118 -16.56 18.54 -10.11
CA GLU A 118 -15.58 19.48 -9.53
C GLU A 118 -16.28 20.67 -8.86
N ASP A 119 -17.29 21.25 -9.49
CA ASP A 119 -18.10 22.33 -8.92
C ASP A 119 -18.82 21.89 -7.64
N GLU A 120 -19.37 20.68 -7.61
CA GLU A 120 -20.00 20.10 -6.41
C GLU A 120 -18.98 19.94 -5.27
N ILE A 121 -17.77 19.45 -5.56
CA ILE A 121 -16.70 19.32 -4.56
C ILE A 121 -16.31 20.70 -4.00
N VAL A 122 -16.21 21.71 -4.85
CA VAL A 122 -15.93 23.09 -4.41
C VAL A 122 -17.05 23.60 -3.51
N GLN A 123 -18.31 23.37 -3.88
CA GLN A 123 -19.46 23.75 -3.08
C GLN A 123 -19.44 23.05 -1.71
N LEU A 124 -19.22 21.73 -1.67
CA LEU A 124 -19.12 20.96 -0.43
C LEU A 124 -17.97 21.43 0.46
N LYS A 125 -16.80 21.77 -0.13
CA LYS A 125 -15.67 22.34 0.63
C LYS A 125 -16.03 23.70 1.26
N THR A 126 -16.76 24.56 0.56
CA THR A 126 -17.18 25.85 1.13
C THR A 126 -18.21 25.67 2.25
N ALA A 127 -19.16 24.74 2.09
CA ALA A 127 -20.13 24.40 3.13
C ALA A 127 -19.45 23.80 4.37
N LEU A 128 -18.45 22.95 4.19
CA LEU A 128 -17.66 22.37 5.28
C LEU A 128 -16.93 23.45 6.08
N LYS A 129 -16.25 24.39 5.41
CA LYS A 129 -15.58 25.52 6.08
C LYS A 129 -16.57 26.39 6.86
N ALA A 130 -17.75 26.65 6.29
CA ALA A 130 -18.80 27.40 6.98
C ALA A 130 -19.32 26.66 8.22
N SER A 131 -19.43 25.33 8.16
CA SER A 131 -19.82 24.49 9.31
C SER A 131 -18.75 24.50 10.40
N GLN A 132 -17.47 24.37 10.04
CA GLN A 132 -16.34 24.44 10.98
C GLN A 132 -16.30 25.79 11.70
N ALA A 133 -16.49 26.91 10.99
CA ALA A 133 -16.56 28.22 11.61
C ALA A 133 -17.71 28.34 12.63
N LYS A 134 -18.87 27.72 12.36
CA LYS A 134 -19.98 27.65 13.31
C LYS A 134 -19.62 26.83 14.55
N GLU A 135 -18.98 25.68 14.38
CA GLU A 135 -18.52 24.83 15.48
C GLU A 135 -17.53 25.56 16.38
N GLU A 136 -16.54 26.25 15.81
CA GLU A 136 -15.60 27.08 16.58
C GLU A 136 -16.30 28.18 17.38
N SER A 137 -17.33 28.81 16.80
CA SER A 137 -18.11 29.83 17.51
C SER A 137 -18.91 29.23 18.67
N ALA A 138 -19.43 28.00 18.50
CA ALA A 138 -20.15 27.27 19.54
C ALA A 138 -19.21 26.87 20.69
N LEU A 139 -17.99 26.40 20.37
CA LEU A 139 -16.97 26.09 21.38
C LEU A 139 -16.57 27.33 22.20
N ARG A 140 -16.41 28.48 21.56
CA ARG A 140 -16.16 29.76 22.27
C ARG A 140 -17.31 30.10 23.21
N ASN A 141 -18.56 29.91 22.77
CA ASN A 141 -19.73 30.12 23.62
C ASN A 141 -19.79 29.15 24.81
N LEU A 142 -19.43 27.88 24.59
CA LEU A 142 -19.35 26.88 25.65
C LEU A 142 -18.30 27.26 26.71
N GLY A 143 -17.15 27.78 26.29
CA GLY A 143 -16.13 28.31 27.21
C GLY A 143 -16.70 29.41 28.11
N ARG A 144 -17.44 30.36 27.54
CA ARG A 144 -18.10 31.44 28.32
C ARG A 144 -19.13 30.91 29.31
N LEU A 145 -19.89 29.86 28.94
CA LEU A 145 -20.85 29.23 29.86
C LEU A 145 -20.14 28.54 31.03
N ASN A 146 -19.02 27.88 30.77
CA ASN A 146 -18.21 27.26 31.82
C ASN A 146 -17.65 28.30 32.80
N ASP A 147 -17.25 29.47 32.31
CA ASP A 147 -16.81 30.58 33.18
C ASP A 147 -17.97 31.07 34.09
N TYR A 148 -19.18 31.18 33.54
CA TYR A 148 -20.37 31.52 34.34
C TYR A 148 -20.71 30.43 35.36
N GLU A 149 -20.58 29.16 35.00
CA GLU A 149 -20.80 28.04 35.91
C GLU A 149 -19.79 28.05 37.08
N GLN A 150 -18.52 28.33 36.80
CA GLN A 150 -17.48 28.50 37.82
C GLN A 150 -17.80 29.69 38.75
N GLN A 151 -18.22 30.83 38.19
CA GLN A 151 -18.63 31.98 39.01
C GLN A 151 -19.81 31.65 39.91
N ILE A 152 -20.83 30.94 39.40
CA ILE A 152 -21.97 30.49 40.19
C ILE A 152 -21.50 29.57 41.32
N GLN A 153 -20.55 28.66 41.08
CA GLN A 153 -20.04 27.77 42.10
C GLN A 153 -19.28 28.53 43.19
N ILE A 154 -18.42 29.48 42.81
CA ILE A 154 -17.70 30.34 43.77
C ILE A 154 -18.68 31.12 44.65
N LEU A 155 -19.71 31.73 44.06
CA LEU A 155 -20.74 32.47 44.81
C LEU A 155 -21.53 31.56 45.75
N LYS A 156 -21.83 30.32 45.34
CA LYS A 156 -22.47 29.33 46.23
C LYS A 156 -21.60 28.99 47.43
N ASP A 157 -20.30 28.78 47.21
CA ASP A 157 -19.35 28.47 48.27
C ASP A 157 -19.20 29.66 49.23
N GLU A 158 -19.17 30.89 48.71
CA GLU A 158 -19.15 32.11 49.52
C GLU A 158 -20.41 32.26 50.38
N ILE A 159 -21.60 32.04 49.79
CA ILE A 159 -22.87 32.03 50.54
C ILE A 159 -22.85 30.98 51.65
N ALA A 160 -22.31 29.78 51.39
CA ALA A 160 -22.20 28.72 52.39
C ALA A 160 -21.29 29.13 53.55
N ILE A 161 -20.14 29.74 53.26
CA ILE A 161 -19.20 30.26 54.28
C ILE A 161 -19.85 31.37 55.11
N LEU A 162 -20.47 32.35 54.46
CA LEU A 162 -21.17 33.45 55.13
C LEU A 162 -22.32 32.93 55.99
N GLY A 163 -23.06 31.93 55.51
CA GLY A 163 -24.10 31.23 56.25
C GLY A 163 -23.58 30.55 57.52
N ALA A 164 -22.44 29.85 57.42
CA ALA A 164 -21.78 29.22 58.57
C ALA A 164 -21.31 30.27 59.59
N GLN A 165 -20.70 31.37 59.15
CA GLN A 165 -20.28 32.46 60.02
C GLN A 165 -21.46 33.12 60.74
N LYS A 166 -22.56 33.38 60.01
CA LYS A 166 -23.81 33.90 60.60
C LYS A 166 -24.35 32.96 61.69
N SER A 167 -24.37 31.65 61.43
CA SER A 167 -24.79 30.65 62.42
C SER A 167 -23.91 30.66 63.67
N VAL A 168 -22.57 30.73 63.51
CA VAL A 168 -21.64 30.83 64.63
C VAL A 168 -21.88 32.10 65.45
N LEU A 169 -22.03 33.26 64.81
CA LEU A 169 -22.32 34.52 65.49
C LEU A 169 -23.66 34.47 66.24
N GLN A 170 -24.69 33.90 65.62
CA GLN A 170 -26.00 33.71 66.24
C GLN A 170 -25.94 32.74 67.43
N SER A 171 -25.14 31.68 67.36
CA SER A 171 -24.91 30.75 68.47
C SER A 171 -24.17 31.40 69.65
N ARG A 172 -23.22 32.30 69.37
CA ARG A 172 -22.50 33.07 70.40
C ARG A 172 -23.41 34.08 71.09
N LEU A 173 -24.32 34.71 70.34
CA LEU A 173 -25.34 35.60 70.88
C LEU A 173 -26.38 34.85 71.73
N ALA A 174 -26.73 33.62 71.35
CA ALA A 174 -27.60 32.75 72.15
C ALA A 174 -26.92 32.27 73.44
N ARG A 175 -25.58 32.11 73.44
CA ARG A 175 -24.79 31.67 74.59
C ARG A 175 -24.40 32.79 75.57
N SER A 176 -24.54 34.06 75.18
CA SER A 176 -24.22 35.22 76.05
C SER A 176 -25.37 35.68 76.96
N ARG A 177 -26.54 35.02 76.91
CA ARG A 177 -27.61 35.20 77.90
C ARG A 177 -27.64 34.00 78.87
N SER A 178 -27.15 34.25 80.08
CA SER A 178 -27.36 33.52 81.36
C SER A 178 -26.20 32.65 81.91
N PRO A 179 -26.06 32.54 83.26
CA PRO A 179 -24.78 32.31 83.93
C PRO A 179 -24.56 30.87 84.45
N SER A 180 -23.32 30.40 84.27
CA SER A 180 -22.48 29.55 85.16
C SER A 180 -23.02 28.18 85.67
N PRO A 181 -22.21 27.30 86.30
CA PRO A 181 -21.75 26.06 85.65
C PRO A 181 -22.01 24.79 86.51
N THR A 182 -21.88 23.58 85.95
CA THR A 182 -21.13 22.44 86.56
C THR A 182 -21.27 21.11 85.81
N ARG A 183 -20.13 20.40 85.76
CA ARG A 183 -19.86 18.94 85.78
C ARG A 183 -20.89 17.97 85.16
N THR A 184 -20.42 17.14 84.22
CA THR A 184 -20.12 15.69 84.35
C THR A 184 -19.96 15.10 82.95
N GLN A 185 -18.81 14.50 82.62
CA GLN A 185 -18.63 13.04 82.50
C GLN A 185 -19.38 12.40 81.31
N SER A 186 -18.65 12.06 80.25
CA SER A 186 -18.68 10.73 79.58
C SER A 186 -17.86 10.78 78.29
N ARG A 187 -16.82 9.94 78.23
CA ARG A 187 -16.10 9.61 77.00
C ARG A 187 -16.97 8.64 76.20
N SER A 188 -17.26 8.99 74.96
CA SER A 188 -17.59 8.05 73.88
C SER A 188 -17.21 8.74 72.56
N PRO A 189 -16.40 8.12 71.68
CA PRO A 189 -15.98 8.74 70.43
C PRO A 189 -16.99 8.39 69.33
N SER A 190 -17.65 9.41 68.79
CA SER A 190 -18.46 9.31 67.57
C SER A 190 -17.79 10.09 66.44
N PRO A 191 -17.90 9.64 65.18
CA PRO A 191 -16.91 9.88 64.14
C PRO A 191 -17.04 11.29 63.54
N LEU A 192 -15.91 11.97 63.37
CA LEU A 192 -15.86 13.22 62.61
C LEU A 192 -16.23 12.96 61.14
N PRO A 193 -16.91 13.89 60.45
CA PRO A 193 -17.24 13.75 59.04
C PRO A 193 -15.97 13.62 58.22
N LEU A 194 -15.89 12.57 57.39
CA LEU A 194 -14.87 12.39 56.36
C LEU A 194 -14.78 13.67 55.52
N ARG A 195 -13.76 14.47 55.79
CA ARG A 195 -13.35 15.60 54.95
C ARG A 195 -13.09 15.04 53.55
N SER A 196 -13.88 15.48 52.58
CA SER A 196 -13.69 15.15 51.17
C SER A 196 -12.25 15.46 50.76
N CYS A 197 -11.50 14.43 50.35
CA CYS A 197 -10.15 14.55 49.86
C CYS A 197 -10.13 15.41 48.60
N SER A 198 -9.37 16.51 48.60
CA SER A 198 -9.12 17.28 47.39
C SER A 198 -8.37 16.40 46.37
N PRO A 199 -8.79 16.33 45.09
CA PRO A 199 -8.05 15.58 44.08
C PRO A 199 -6.61 16.11 43.95
N GLY A 200 -5.63 15.20 43.90
CA GLY A 200 -4.23 15.57 43.66
C GLY A 200 -4.05 16.31 42.33
N ARG A 201 -2.99 17.14 42.23
CA ARG A 201 -2.71 17.99 41.05
C ARG A 201 -2.63 17.18 39.75
N ALA A 202 -2.08 15.96 39.80
CA ALA A 202 -2.08 15.02 38.68
C ALA A 202 -3.48 14.71 38.11
N ARG A 203 -4.53 14.64 38.95
CA ARG A 203 -5.92 14.44 38.49
C ARG A 203 -6.50 15.70 37.85
N LEU A 204 -6.15 16.88 38.37
CA LEU A 204 -6.65 18.17 37.87
C LEU A 204 -6.11 18.50 36.47
N THR A 205 -4.86 18.11 36.16
CA THR A 205 -4.23 18.34 34.85
C THR A 205 -4.33 17.15 33.90
N ASN A 206 -5.02 16.08 34.31
CA ASN A 206 -5.06 14.82 33.56
C ASN A 206 -5.71 14.98 32.18
N ALA A 207 -6.83 15.70 32.07
CA ALA A 207 -7.55 15.88 30.81
C ALA A 207 -6.71 16.65 29.77
N SER A 208 -6.02 17.71 30.18
CA SER A 208 -5.17 18.50 29.26
C SER A 208 -3.93 17.72 28.84
N ARG A 209 -3.30 16.99 29.77
CA ARG A 209 -2.18 16.09 29.47
C ARG A 209 -2.60 14.96 28.53
N HIS A 210 -3.77 14.36 28.75
CA HIS A 210 -4.33 13.34 27.87
C HIS A 210 -4.47 13.87 26.44
N ALA A 211 -5.15 15.02 26.26
CA ALA A 211 -5.33 15.64 24.94
C ALA A 211 -3.99 15.96 24.26
N HIS A 212 -3.02 16.52 25.02
CA HIS A 212 -1.70 16.84 24.50
C HIS A 212 -0.90 15.60 24.06
N LEU A 213 -0.93 14.52 24.85
CA LEU A 213 -0.21 13.28 24.52
C LEU A 213 -0.82 12.57 23.30
N VAL A 214 -2.15 12.58 23.18
CA VAL A 214 -2.84 12.06 21.99
C VAL A 214 -2.48 12.90 20.76
N ALA A 215 -2.44 14.23 20.87
CA ALA A 215 -2.00 15.09 19.78
C ALA A 215 -0.54 14.81 19.39
N ARG A 216 0.37 14.72 20.37
CA ARG A 216 1.80 14.42 20.14
C ARG A 216 2.01 13.06 19.48
N PHE A 217 1.24 12.03 19.86
CA PHE A 217 1.29 10.73 19.19
C PHE A 217 0.89 10.81 17.71
N ASN A 218 -0.13 11.60 17.39
CA ASN A 218 -0.53 11.84 16.00
C ASN A 218 0.52 12.66 15.23
N GLU A 219 1.18 13.64 15.86
CA GLU A 219 2.29 14.39 15.25
C GLU A 219 3.45 13.46 14.87
N ILE A 220 3.86 12.57 15.78
CA ILE A 220 4.89 11.56 15.53
C ILE A 220 4.52 10.68 14.33
N TYR A 221 3.25 10.28 14.20
CA TYR A 221 2.78 9.52 13.04
C TYR A 221 2.89 10.31 11.72
N THR A 222 2.63 11.61 11.75
CA THR A 222 2.65 12.46 10.54
C THR A 222 4.04 12.92 10.13
N GLN A 223 4.97 13.09 11.07
CA GLN A 223 6.28 13.70 10.82
C GLN A 223 7.41 12.70 11.08
N GLU A 224 7.68 12.37 12.33
CA GLU A 224 8.85 11.56 12.75
C GLU A 224 8.84 10.16 12.12
N ARG A 225 7.65 9.59 11.88
CA ARG A 225 7.47 8.34 11.14
C ARG A 225 7.94 8.46 9.68
N LEU A 226 7.61 9.56 8.99
CA LEU A 226 8.00 9.79 7.60
C LEU A 226 9.50 10.07 7.48
N ASP A 227 10.08 10.78 8.45
CA ASP A 227 11.52 11.02 8.52
C ASP A 227 12.27 9.69 8.71
N ALA A 228 11.82 8.86 9.65
CA ALA A 228 12.37 7.51 9.85
C ALA A 228 12.18 6.62 8.62
N GLN A 229 11.03 6.70 7.94
CA GLN A 229 10.78 5.96 6.70
C GLN A 229 11.73 6.38 5.58
N THR A 230 12.04 7.66 5.47
CA THR A 230 12.98 8.20 4.48
C THR A 230 14.40 7.73 4.77
N LEU A 231 14.82 7.75 6.04
CA LEU A 231 16.11 7.24 6.48
C LEU A 231 16.24 5.72 6.29
N LEU A 232 15.20 4.94 6.56
CA LEU A 232 15.25 3.48 6.40
C LEU A 232 15.32 3.07 4.92
N ARG A 233 14.67 3.83 4.02
CA ARG A 233 14.70 3.58 2.58
C ARG A 233 16.07 3.75 1.93
N THR A 234 17.02 4.43 2.58
CA THR A 234 18.40 4.49 2.07
C THR A 234 19.18 3.20 2.30
N TYR A 235 18.68 2.30 3.16
CA TYR A 235 19.34 1.04 3.53
C TYR A 235 18.51 -0.21 3.20
N VAL A 236 17.18 -0.08 3.08
CA VAL A 236 16.26 -1.18 2.84
C VAL A 236 15.40 -0.89 1.62
N ASP A 237 15.55 -1.70 0.58
CA ASP A 237 14.80 -1.56 -0.68
C ASP A 237 13.34 -1.97 -0.57
N ASP A 238 13.01 -2.88 0.36
CA ASP A 238 11.67 -3.42 0.53
C ASP A 238 10.79 -2.47 1.38
N PRO A 239 9.77 -1.80 0.78
CA PRO A 239 8.93 -0.85 1.51
C PRO A 239 8.10 -1.51 2.61
N GLU A 240 7.73 -2.78 2.46
CA GLU A 240 6.98 -3.55 3.47
C GLU A 240 7.85 -3.80 4.70
N MET A 241 9.14 -4.11 4.50
CA MET A 241 10.09 -4.29 5.60
C MET A 241 10.30 -2.99 6.37
N VAL A 242 10.42 -1.85 5.66
CA VAL A 242 10.54 -0.53 6.29
C VAL A 242 9.34 -0.24 7.20
N GLN A 243 8.12 -0.50 6.73
CA GLN A 243 6.90 -0.31 7.53
C GLN A 243 6.86 -1.24 8.75
N ARG A 244 7.28 -2.51 8.61
CA ARG A 244 7.40 -3.44 9.73
C ARG A 244 8.41 -2.98 10.78
N ILE A 245 9.57 -2.47 10.36
CA ILE A 245 10.59 -1.92 11.27
C ILE A 245 10.02 -0.76 12.09
N ILE A 246 9.32 0.17 11.44
CA ILE A 246 8.68 1.32 12.10
C ILE A 246 7.61 0.86 13.10
N TYR A 247 6.75 -0.08 12.71
CA TYR A 247 5.72 -0.60 13.59
C TYR A 247 6.32 -1.31 14.81
N VAL A 248 7.33 -2.16 14.61
CA VAL A 248 8.03 -2.83 15.71
C VAL A 248 8.73 -1.82 16.61
N ALA A 249 9.37 -0.79 16.08
CA ALA A 249 9.95 0.28 16.88
C ALA A 249 8.90 0.94 17.79
N ALA A 250 7.72 1.25 17.27
CA ALA A 250 6.61 1.78 18.08
C ALA A 250 6.15 0.81 19.17
N VAL A 251 5.96 -0.47 18.83
CA VAL A 251 5.51 -1.47 19.81
C VAL A 251 6.53 -1.68 20.92
N GLU A 252 7.80 -1.84 20.58
CA GLU A 252 8.88 -2.06 21.54
C GLU A 252 9.14 -0.80 22.38
N SER A 253 9.04 0.41 21.81
CA SER A 253 9.11 1.66 22.57
C SER A 253 8.04 1.75 23.66
N PHE A 254 6.79 1.44 23.32
CA PHE A 254 5.71 1.44 24.31
C PHE A 254 5.91 0.35 25.37
N HIS A 255 6.37 -0.84 24.97
CA HIS A 255 6.66 -1.92 25.90
C HIS A 255 7.78 -1.55 26.90
N ALA A 256 8.92 -1.06 26.39
CA ALA A 256 10.06 -0.66 27.21
C ALA A 256 9.71 0.50 28.16
N ALA A 257 9.06 1.54 27.65
CA ALA A 257 8.61 2.68 28.46
C ALA A 257 7.63 2.25 29.57
N LYS A 258 6.72 1.31 29.26
CA LYS A 258 5.78 0.75 30.25
C LYS A 258 6.50 -0.04 31.34
N MET A 259 7.53 -0.82 31.00
CA MET A 259 8.34 -1.51 32.00
C MET A 259 9.14 -0.53 32.86
N ALA A 260 9.74 0.50 32.24
CA ALA A 260 10.46 1.55 32.94
C ALA A 260 9.55 2.32 33.91
N PHE A 261 8.33 2.67 33.49
CA PHE A 261 7.33 3.31 34.36
C PHE A 261 6.96 2.43 35.55
N ARG A 262 6.71 1.12 35.33
CA ARG A 262 6.41 0.18 36.43
C ARG A 262 7.53 0.13 37.46
N GLN A 263 8.79 0.06 37.00
CA GLN A 263 9.95 0.07 37.88
C GLN A 263 10.10 1.40 38.63
N PHE A 264 9.91 2.53 37.94
CA PHE A 264 9.96 3.86 38.54
C PHE A 264 8.86 4.04 39.59
N LYS A 265 7.62 3.69 39.26
CA LYS A 265 6.47 3.71 40.16
C LYS A 265 6.72 2.85 41.41
N LEU A 266 7.29 1.66 41.25
CA LEU A 266 7.64 0.79 42.38
C LEU A 266 8.71 1.43 43.28
N ARG A 267 9.74 2.05 42.70
CA ARG A 267 10.79 2.76 43.45
C ARG A 267 10.21 3.94 44.23
N VAL A 268 9.44 4.81 43.58
CA VAL A 268 8.78 5.97 44.20
C VAL A 268 7.84 5.51 45.31
N ARG A 269 7.02 4.48 45.07
CA ARG A 269 6.13 3.91 46.08
C ARG A 269 6.90 3.49 47.33
N LYS A 270 8.03 2.79 47.21
CA LYS A 270 8.85 2.37 48.35
C LYS A 270 9.35 3.57 49.16
N THR A 271 9.87 4.60 48.49
CA THR A 271 10.39 5.82 49.14
C THR A 271 9.27 6.62 49.83
N VAL A 272 8.15 6.80 49.15
CA VAL A 272 7.00 7.56 49.69
C VAL A 272 6.35 6.79 50.85
N SER A 273 6.19 5.47 50.75
CA SER A 273 5.57 4.65 51.81
C SER A 273 6.31 4.72 53.16
N LEU A 274 7.64 4.91 53.14
CA LEU A 274 8.45 5.07 54.36
C LEU A 274 8.20 6.40 55.08
N SER A 275 7.76 7.41 54.33
CA SER A 275 7.57 8.78 54.83
C SER A 275 6.08 9.14 54.96
N TYR A 276 5.19 8.19 54.66
CA TYR A 276 3.76 8.45 54.49
C TYR A 276 2.98 8.27 55.79
N SER A 277 2.35 9.35 56.26
CA SER A 277 1.43 9.35 57.40
C SER A 277 0.31 10.37 57.17
N GLY A 278 -0.32 10.29 55.98
CA GLY A 278 -1.34 11.25 55.53
C GLY A 278 -2.73 10.63 55.29
N PRO A 279 -3.77 11.46 55.11
CA PRO A 279 -5.13 11.02 54.79
C PRO A 279 -5.41 10.82 53.28
N GLU A 280 -4.45 11.12 52.40
CA GLU A 280 -4.60 11.01 50.94
C GLU A 280 -4.40 9.56 50.45
N SER A 281 -4.69 9.28 49.18
CA SER A 281 -4.36 7.98 48.60
C SER A 281 -2.86 7.92 48.32
N LEU A 282 -2.17 6.88 48.81
CA LEU A 282 -0.75 6.65 48.50
C LEU A 282 -0.50 6.59 46.99
N GLU A 283 -1.44 6.03 46.21
CA GLU A 283 -1.34 5.98 44.75
C GLU A 283 -1.35 7.37 44.12
N ASP A 284 -2.17 8.29 44.64
CA ASP A 284 -2.28 9.65 44.11
C ASP A 284 -1.01 10.46 44.38
N ILE A 285 -0.41 10.30 45.56
CA ILE A 285 0.87 10.96 45.90
C ILE A 285 2.01 10.40 45.05
N VAL A 286 2.06 9.08 44.86
CA VAL A 286 3.07 8.44 44.01
C VAL A 286 2.95 8.93 42.57
N LEU A 287 1.73 8.99 42.02
CA LEU A 287 1.50 9.51 40.67
C LEU A 287 1.83 11.00 40.57
N ASP A 288 1.44 11.81 41.56
CA ASP A 288 1.76 13.23 41.58
C ASP A 288 3.26 13.52 41.69
N TYR A 289 3.99 12.69 42.43
CA TYR A 289 5.45 12.73 42.48
C TYR A 289 6.05 12.40 41.10
N ILE A 290 5.57 11.35 40.44
CA ILE A 290 6.07 10.93 39.12
C ILE A 290 5.82 12.02 38.07
N VAL A 291 4.60 12.57 38.03
CA VAL A 291 4.23 13.65 37.10
C VAL A 291 5.07 14.91 37.32
N ARG A 292 5.47 15.20 38.56
CA ARG A 292 6.36 16.34 38.87
C ARG A 292 7.83 16.09 38.52
N HIS A 293 8.26 14.84 38.44
CA HIS A 293 9.65 14.44 38.22
C HIS A 293 9.78 13.56 36.97
N GLU A 294 9.04 13.93 35.91
CA GLU A 294 9.06 13.21 34.64
C GLU A 294 10.42 13.34 33.94
N ASP A 295 11.20 14.36 34.27
CA ASP A 295 12.58 14.61 33.84
C ASP A 295 13.58 13.57 34.36
N LEU A 296 13.28 12.88 35.46
CA LEU A 296 14.10 11.79 36.00
C LEU A 296 14.00 10.50 35.17
N TYR A 297 13.15 10.49 34.14
CA TYR A 297 13.05 9.36 33.23
C TYR A 297 14.28 9.27 32.33
N ASP A 298 15.06 8.19 32.50
CA ASP A 298 16.20 7.89 31.64
C ASP A 298 15.75 7.30 30.30
N VAL A 299 15.39 8.20 29.39
CA VAL A 299 15.00 7.85 28.02
C VAL A 299 16.13 7.11 27.30
N GLN A 300 17.41 7.43 27.55
CA GLN A 300 18.51 6.84 26.81
C GLN A 300 18.65 5.35 27.12
N THR A 301 18.50 4.95 28.38
CA THR A 301 18.50 3.53 28.75
C THR A 301 17.36 2.78 28.06
N THR A 302 16.15 3.34 28.02
CA THR A 302 15.03 2.69 27.32
C THR A 302 15.22 2.62 25.80
N VAL A 303 15.80 3.64 25.17
CA VAL A 303 16.13 3.61 23.73
C VAL A 303 17.10 2.46 23.43
N ASN A 304 18.11 2.26 24.26
CA ASN A 304 19.07 1.16 24.11
C ASN A 304 18.40 -0.22 24.30
N GLU A 305 17.43 -0.33 25.22
CA GLU A 305 16.61 -1.54 25.39
C GLU A 305 15.78 -1.84 24.15
N VAL A 306 15.14 -0.82 23.57
CA VAL A 306 14.35 -0.97 22.33
C VAL A 306 15.23 -1.43 21.18
N ILE A 307 16.39 -0.80 20.96
CA ILE A 307 17.33 -1.20 19.90
C ILE A 307 17.77 -2.66 20.09
N ARG A 308 18.05 -3.09 21.32
CA ARG A 308 18.35 -4.51 21.60
C ARG A 308 17.16 -5.43 21.28
N ALA A 309 15.96 -5.04 21.67
CA ALA A 309 14.74 -5.82 21.40
C ALA A 309 14.44 -5.93 19.90
N MET A 310 14.65 -4.85 19.14
CA MET A 310 14.51 -4.84 17.69
C MET A 310 15.52 -5.78 17.01
N ASN A 311 16.79 -5.77 17.44
CA ASN A 311 17.84 -6.63 16.88
C ASN A 311 17.59 -8.14 17.03
N ILE A 312 16.77 -8.55 18.01
CA ILE A 312 16.40 -9.96 18.22
C ILE A 312 15.02 -10.32 17.63
N ASN A 313 14.29 -9.36 17.06
CA ASN A 313 12.91 -9.57 16.66
C ASN A 313 12.82 -10.33 15.33
N PRO A 314 12.18 -11.52 15.29
CA PRO A 314 12.14 -12.37 14.10
C PRO A 314 11.26 -11.83 12.96
N LYS A 315 10.44 -10.80 13.20
CA LYS A 315 9.54 -10.22 12.21
C LYS A 315 10.21 -9.20 11.30
N ILE A 316 11.37 -8.69 11.70
CA ILE A 316 12.10 -7.66 10.97
C ILE A 316 13.47 -8.17 10.56
N SER A 317 13.92 -7.75 9.39
CA SER A 317 15.27 -7.99 8.91
C SER A 317 15.88 -6.65 8.56
N PHE A 318 17.09 -6.41 9.04
CA PHE A 318 17.84 -5.20 8.76
C PHE A 318 19.29 -5.59 8.43
N PRO A 319 19.97 -4.89 7.51
CA PRO A 319 21.32 -5.23 7.12
C PRO A 319 22.24 -5.29 8.36
N PRO A 320 23.02 -6.36 8.56
CA PRO A 320 23.85 -6.52 9.75
C PRO A 320 24.95 -5.46 9.88
N GLU A 321 25.23 -4.71 8.80
CA GLU A 321 26.20 -3.62 8.75
C GLU A 321 25.67 -2.31 9.35
N VAL A 322 24.35 -2.18 9.54
CA VAL A 322 23.69 -0.94 9.97
C VAL A 322 22.89 -1.21 11.24
N ASP A 323 23.04 -0.35 12.25
CA ASP A 323 22.29 -0.47 13.50
C ASP A 323 21.00 0.37 13.44
N PHE A 324 19.96 -0.06 14.17
CA PHE A 324 18.70 0.66 14.31
C PHE A 324 18.84 2.01 15.03
N ILE A 325 20.05 2.36 15.50
CA ILE A 325 20.38 3.69 16.03
C ILE A 325 20.03 4.83 15.06
N ILE A 326 19.97 4.57 13.75
CA ILE A 326 19.58 5.56 12.74
C ILE A 326 18.16 6.12 12.95
N ILE A 327 17.26 5.35 13.56
CA ILE A 327 15.89 5.76 13.90
C ILE A 327 15.73 6.09 15.39
N SER A 328 16.85 6.35 16.09
CA SER A 328 16.84 6.68 17.52
C SER A 328 16.06 7.96 17.85
N SER A 329 15.92 8.90 16.91
CA SER A 329 15.05 10.07 17.06
C SER A 329 13.58 9.67 17.25
N LEU A 330 13.06 8.82 16.35
CA LEU A 330 11.71 8.26 16.43
C LEU A 330 11.52 7.46 17.73
N ILE A 331 12.46 6.56 18.04
CA ILE A 331 12.40 5.72 19.25
C ILE A 331 12.37 6.58 20.51
N ARG A 332 13.19 7.64 20.58
CA ARG A 332 13.26 8.56 21.73
C ARG A 332 11.94 9.27 21.96
N GLU A 333 11.34 9.82 20.91
CA GLU A 333 10.05 10.52 21.01
C GLU A 333 8.91 9.57 21.41
N LEU A 334 8.89 8.36 20.85
CA LEU A 334 7.95 7.31 21.24
C LEU A 334 8.12 6.90 22.70
N CYS A 335 9.35 6.67 23.16
CA CYS A 335 9.61 6.29 24.55
C CYS A 335 9.19 7.39 25.55
N ARG A 336 9.37 8.67 25.18
CA ARG A 336 8.90 9.82 25.98
C ARG A 336 7.38 9.81 26.09
N VAL A 337 6.68 9.84 24.95
CA VAL A 337 5.22 9.87 24.90
C VAL A 337 4.62 8.65 25.59
N ALA A 338 5.16 7.45 25.34
CA ALA A 338 4.67 6.23 25.97
C ALA A 338 4.82 6.24 27.49
N PHE A 339 5.94 6.75 28.02
CA PHE A 339 6.14 6.88 29.47
C PHE A 339 5.12 7.85 30.07
N SER A 340 4.94 9.03 29.45
CA SER A 340 3.95 10.01 29.87
C SER A 340 2.52 9.44 29.80
N MET A 341 2.18 8.65 28.78
CA MET A 341 0.87 8.02 28.66
C MET A 341 0.55 7.04 29.80
N GLN A 342 1.56 6.38 30.39
CA GLN A 342 1.36 5.52 31.57
C GLN A 342 1.05 6.29 32.85
N THR A 343 1.33 7.59 32.88
CA THR A 343 1.04 8.47 34.04
C THR A 343 -0.37 9.06 33.99
N LEU A 344 -1.15 8.79 32.94
CA LEU A 344 -2.56 9.19 32.81
C LEU A 344 -3.48 8.29 33.65
N ILE A 345 -4.66 8.82 33.97
CA ILE A 345 -5.71 8.10 34.72
C ILE A 345 -7.03 8.18 33.93
N PRO A 346 -7.44 7.13 33.22
CA PRO A 346 -6.79 5.83 33.03
C PRO A 346 -5.51 5.89 32.16
N PRO A 347 -4.62 4.90 32.23
CA PRO A 347 -3.43 4.86 31.40
C PRO A 347 -3.80 4.57 29.93
N VAL A 348 -3.14 5.26 29.02
CA VAL A 348 -3.27 5.03 27.58
C VAL A 348 -2.14 4.12 27.12
N ASP A 349 -2.46 3.15 26.27
CA ASP A 349 -1.48 2.22 25.71
C ASP A 349 -1.79 1.90 24.25
N ILE A 350 -0.92 1.14 23.59
CA ILE A 350 -1.12 0.70 22.21
C ILE A 350 -1.83 -0.65 22.14
N ALA A 351 -2.57 -0.84 21.05
CA ALA A 351 -3.15 -2.11 20.69
C ALA A 351 -2.13 -3.00 19.97
N PHE A 352 -1.88 -4.18 20.55
CA PHE A 352 -1.08 -5.20 19.88
C PHE A 352 -1.82 -5.73 18.64
N GLY A 353 -1.10 -5.85 17.53
CA GLY A 353 -1.57 -6.41 16.27
C GLY A 353 -0.78 -7.67 15.93
N ALA A 354 -1.48 -8.75 15.59
CA ALA A 354 -0.85 -9.96 15.08
C ALA A 354 -0.91 -9.99 13.54
N ASP A 355 0.18 -10.40 12.89
CA ASP A 355 0.16 -10.58 11.44
C ASP A 355 -0.82 -11.71 11.08
N GLY A 356 -1.65 -11.48 10.06
CA GLY A 356 -2.70 -12.41 9.67
C GLY A 356 -3.96 -12.35 10.53
N GLU A 357 -4.12 -11.36 11.41
CA GLU A 357 -5.41 -11.13 12.09
C GLU A 357 -6.48 -10.63 11.12
N LEU A 358 -7.75 -10.86 11.45
CA LEU A 358 -8.87 -10.31 10.69
C LEU A 358 -8.85 -8.77 10.80
N PHE A 359 -8.97 -8.11 9.65
CA PHE A 359 -8.99 -6.66 9.63
C PHE A 359 -10.20 -6.14 10.42
N ASN A 360 -9.93 -5.20 11.34
CA ASN A 360 -10.95 -4.55 12.16
C ASN A 360 -10.98 -3.06 11.85
N GLU A 361 -12.04 -2.61 11.19
CA GLU A 361 -12.23 -1.23 10.75
C GLU A 361 -12.43 -0.23 11.91
N SER A 362 -12.84 -0.69 13.09
CA SER A 362 -12.91 0.17 14.28
C SER A 362 -11.54 0.45 14.86
N LYS A 363 -10.60 -0.49 14.72
CA LYS A 363 -9.24 -0.45 15.29
C LYS A 363 -8.21 0.16 14.33
N TYR A 364 -8.34 -0.12 13.03
CA TYR A 364 -7.36 0.25 12.02
C TYR A 364 -8.00 0.92 10.80
N ARG A 365 -7.24 1.83 10.18
CA ARG A 365 -7.50 2.35 8.84
C ARG A 365 -6.73 1.50 7.82
N HIS A 366 -7.29 1.34 6.62
CA HIS A 366 -6.54 0.78 5.49
C HIS A 366 -5.47 1.75 5.04
N SER A 367 -4.25 1.25 4.83
CA SER A 367 -3.25 2.00 4.06
C SER A 367 -3.59 1.98 2.57
N TYR A 368 -3.03 2.92 1.81
CA TYR A 368 -3.30 3.09 0.38
C TYR A 368 -2.90 1.88 -0.48
N ASP A 369 -1.91 1.11 -0.03
CA ASP A 369 -1.39 -0.09 -0.69
C ASP A 369 -2.18 -1.38 -0.35
N SER A 370 -3.33 -1.26 0.33
CA SER A 370 -4.15 -2.38 0.76
C SER A 370 -5.05 -2.95 -0.34
N ASP A 371 -5.15 -4.28 -0.39
CA ASP A 371 -6.23 -4.99 -1.06
C ASP A 371 -7.50 -4.91 -0.19
N PHE A 372 -8.41 -3.99 -0.51
CA PHE A 372 -9.69 -3.82 0.23
C PHE A 372 -10.60 -5.05 0.23
N THR A 373 -10.37 -6.00 -0.68
CA THR A 373 -11.09 -7.28 -0.73
C THR A 373 -10.45 -8.37 0.15
N ALA A 374 -9.26 -8.13 0.68
CA ALA A 374 -8.54 -9.10 1.51
C ALA A 374 -8.95 -8.97 2.98
N PRO A 375 -9.42 -10.05 3.63
CA PRO A 375 -9.90 -9.99 5.01
C PRO A 375 -8.79 -10.00 6.07
N LEU A 376 -7.54 -10.30 5.68
CA LEU A 376 -6.42 -10.49 6.59
C LEU A 376 -5.41 -9.36 6.50
N VAL A 377 -4.94 -8.92 7.67
CA VAL A 377 -3.83 -7.97 7.81
C VAL A 377 -2.52 -8.66 7.42
N ALA A 378 -1.81 -8.09 6.45
CA ALA A 378 -0.48 -8.55 6.04
C ALA A 378 0.62 -8.04 6.98
N TYR A 379 0.51 -6.79 7.42
CA TYR A 379 1.35 -6.16 8.44
C TYR A 379 0.70 -4.86 8.91
N HIS A 380 1.09 -4.42 10.10
CA HIS A 380 0.69 -3.13 10.66
C HIS A 380 1.73 -2.07 10.33
N VAL A 381 1.27 -0.85 10.03
CA VAL A 381 2.13 0.32 9.77
C VAL A 381 2.23 1.18 11.03
N TRP A 382 1.13 1.32 11.77
CA TRP A 382 1.07 2.13 12.98
C TRP A 382 0.10 1.54 14.02
N PRO A 383 0.46 1.50 15.31
CA PRO A 383 -0.43 0.97 16.34
C PRO A 383 -1.63 1.88 16.61
N ALA A 384 -2.74 1.27 17.03
CA ALA A 384 -3.91 2.00 17.53
C ALA A 384 -3.71 2.34 19.02
N LEU A 385 -4.24 3.47 19.49
CA LEU A 385 -4.26 3.79 20.92
C LEU A 385 -5.53 3.28 21.58
N LEU A 386 -5.34 2.71 22.77
CA LEU A 386 -6.37 2.13 23.63
C LEU A 386 -6.38 2.85 24.98
N GLU A 387 -7.59 3.15 25.44
CA GLU A 387 -7.88 3.61 26.78
C GLU A 387 -9.01 2.74 27.34
N ASN A 388 -8.77 1.98 28.42
CA ASN A 388 -9.75 1.04 28.99
C ASN A 388 -10.44 0.14 27.93
N ASP A 389 -9.65 -0.52 27.09
CA ASP A 389 -10.12 -1.38 25.99
C ASP A 389 -10.94 -0.67 24.89
N THR A 390 -11.03 0.66 24.93
CA THR A 390 -11.69 1.49 23.92
C THR A 390 -10.65 2.13 23.01
N ILE A 391 -10.89 2.08 21.69
CA ILE A 391 -9.99 2.70 20.71
C ILE A 391 -10.21 4.21 20.69
N ILE A 392 -9.19 4.97 21.08
CA ILE A 392 -9.21 6.44 21.04
C ILE A 392 -8.58 6.99 19.76
N VAL A 393 -7.58 6.30 19.21
CA VAL A 393 -6.95 6.64 17.93
C VAL A 393 -6.80 5.38 17.11
N LYS A 394 -7.35 5.38 15.89
CA LYS A 394 -7.19 4.27 14.94
C LYS A 394 -5.74 4.17 14.47
N GLY A 395 -5.21 2.95 14.44
CA GLY A 395 -3.93 2.66 13.81
C GLY A 395 -4.04 2.55 12.29
N GLU A 396 -2.99 2.05 11.66
CA GLU A 396 -2.92 1.81 10.22
C GLU A 396 -2.40 0.40 9.94
N ALA A 397 -3.09 -0.31 9.05
CA ALA A 397 -2.76 -1.67 8.66
C ALA A 397 -2.91 -1.88 7.15
N VAL A 398 -2.11 -2.79 6.61
CA VAL A 398 -2.16 -3.18 5.19
C VAL A 398 -2.80 -4.55 5.08
N THR A 399 -3.80 -4.70 4.22
CA THR A 399 -4.41 -5.99 3.89
C THR A 399 -3.89 -6.47 2.53
N LYS A 400 -3.52 -7.74 2.40
CA LYS A 400 -3.10 -8.33 1.12
C LYS A 400 -3.69 -9.72 0.93
N ARG A 401 -4.08 -10.06 -0.30
CA ARG A 401 -4.52 -11.41 -0.63
C ARG A 401 -3.33 -12.37 -0.48
N GLY A 402 -3.49 -13.41 0.34
CA GLY A 402 -2.40 -14.37 0.61
C GLY A 402 -1.40 -13.89 1.67
N ALA A 403 -1.77 -12.96 2.57
CA ALA A 403 -0.96 -12.50 3.70
C ALA A 403 -0.27 -13.64 4.50
N LEU A 404 -0.94 -14.78 4.65
CA LEU A 404 -0.41 -15.96 5.35
C LEU A 404 0.67 -16.74 4.57
N TRP A 405 0.85 -16.45 3.28
CA TRP A 405 1.79 -17.15 2.39
C TRP A 405 3.10 -16.38 2.18
N SER A 406 3.11 -15.06 2.40
CA SER A 406 4.32 -14.23 2.29
C SER A 406 5.37 -14.60 3.36
N SER A 407 4.92 -14.90 4.58
CA SER A 407 5.80 -15.26 5.71
C SER A 407 6.48 -16.64 5.58
N ARG A 408 5.99 -17.53 4.70
CA ARG A 408 6.55 -18.88 4.49
C ARG A 408 7.44 -19.00 3.24
N SER A 409 7.59 -17.95 2.45
CA SER A 409 8.15 -18.06 1.08
C SER A 409 9.68 -17.98 0.97
N ARG A 410 10.41 -17.52 2.00
CA ARG A 410 11.88 -17.29 1.88
C ARG A 410 12.77 -18.49 2.22
N SER A 411 12.24 -19.71 2.30
CA SER A 411 13.06 -20.92 2.49
C SER A 411 12.67 -22.05 1.55
N ARG A 412 12.88 -21.87 0.24
CA ARG A 412 12.99 -23.01 -0.67
C ARG A 412 14.02 -22.74 -1.76
N SER A 413 15.29 -22.89 -1.39
CA SER A 413 16.37 -23.14 -2.34
C SER A 413 16.24 -24.54 -2.93
N ARG A 414 16.70 -24.68 -4.18
CA ARG A 414 16.75 -25.86 -5.08
C ARG A 414 15.53 -25.94 -6.02
N SER A 415 15.65 -26.08 -7.33
CA SER A 415 16.74 -26.09 -8.31
C SER A 415 16.07 -26.31 -9.67
N MET A 416 16.65 -25.75 -10.73
CA MET A 416 16.53 -26.06 -12.17
C MET A 416 15.43 -27.03 -12.64
N SER A 417 14.67 -26.55 -13.62
CA SER A 417 13.70 -27.25 -14.49
C SER A 417 14.12 -28.66 -14.93
N PRO A 418 13.14 -29.48 -15.37
CA PRO A 418 13.38 -30.16 -16.64
C PRO A 418 12.24 -30.03 -17.65
N VAL A 419 12.74 -29.83 -18.87
CA VAL A 419 12.14 -29.89 -20.19
C VAL A 419 11.21 -31.08 -20.38
N LEU A 420 10.01 -30.81 -20.89
CA LEU A 420 9.10 -31.79 -21.50
C LEU A 420 9.78 -32.43 -22.72
N SER A 421 10.14 -33.70 -22.62
CA SER A 421 10.57 -34.50 -23.78
C SER A 421 9.59 -35.65 -24.02
N ARG A 422 9.09 -35.65 -25.25
CA ARG A 422 8.20 -36.63 -25.88
C ARG A 422 8.95 -37.96 -26.15
N ARG A 423 8.15 -39.04 -26.18
CA ARG A 423 8.25 -40.30 -26.97
C ARG A 423 8.78 -41.60 -26.32
N ALA A 424 7.89 -42.60 -26.46
CA ALA A 424 8.08 -43.97 -26.98
C ALA A 424 8.56 -45.09 -26.04
N THR A 425 7.65 -46.03 -25.82
CA THR A 425 7.81 -47.44 -25.41
C THR A 425 8.79 -48.23 -26.32
N PRO A 426 9.44 -49.34 -25.87
CA PRO A 426 8.80 -50.67 -25.92
C PRO A 426 9.20 -51.74 -24.84
N SER A 427 8.20 -52.54 -24.45
CA SER A 427 8.11 -54.02 -24.31
C SER A 427 9.18 -54.89 -23.60
N ARG A 428 8.75 -55.67 -22.58
CA ARG A 428 8.79 -57.17 -22.43
C ARG A 428 8.60 -57.62 -20.96
N THR A 429 7.46 -58.21 -20.53
CA THR A 429 6.97 -59.63 -20.57
C THR A 429 7.16 -60.44 -19.26
N LEU A 430 6.11 -61.22 -18.90
CA LEU A 430 6.00 -62.39 -17.96
C LEU A 430 5.74 -62.05 -16.47
N LEU A 431 4.81 -62.63 -15.68
CA LEU A 431 4.11 -63.94 -15.69
C LEU A 431 2.84 -63.92 -14.78
N SER A 432 1.89 -64.81 -15.09
CA SER A 432 0.64 -65.14 -14.37
C SER A 432 0.82 -65.75 -12.96
N ARG A 433 -0.16 -65.54 -12.05
CA ARG A 433 -0.77 -66.64 -11.27
C ARG A 433 -2.09 -66.25 -10.58
N SER A 434 -3.09 -67.11 -10.75
CA SER A 434 -4.41 -67.11 -10.11
C SER A 434 -4.39 -67.74 -8.71
N ARG A 435 -5.35 -67.37 -7.84
CA ARG A 435 -6.26 -68.26 -7.06
C ARG A 435 -7.01 -67.50 -5.95
N SER A 436 -8.34 -67.60 -5.96
CA SER A 436 -9.29 -67.45 -4.83
C SER A 436 -9.12 -68.62 -3.83
N PRO A 437 -9.73 -68.65 -2.60
CA PRO A 437 -11.15 -68.39 -2.31
C PRO A 437 -11.49 -67.75 -0.92
N SER A 438 -12.79 -67.43 -0.75
CA SER A 438 -13.50 -66.98 0.46
C SER A 438 -13.61 -68.04 1.58
N PRO A 439 -14.06 -67.64 2.78
CA PRO A 439 -15.02 -68.47 3.52
C PRO A 439 -16.24 -67.71 4.07
N LEU A 440 -17.21 -68.52 4.48
CA LEU A 440 -18.64 -68.30 4.70
C LEU A 440 -19.05 -67.66 6.04
N ARG A 441 -20.28 -67.16 5.99
CA ARG A 441 -21.16 -66.58 7.02
C ARG A 441 -21.77 -67.63 7.96
N SER A 442 -21.89 -67.32 9.25
CA SER A 442 -22.98 -67.78 10.16
C SER A 442 -23.22 -66.64 11.17
N GLY A 443 -24.40 -66.28 11.66
CA GLY A 443 -25.73 -66.86 11.55
C GLY A 443 -26.57 -66.55 12.80
N SER A 444 -26.99 -65.28 13.00
CA SER A 444 -28.29 -64.87 13.62
C SER A 444 -28.56 -65.19 15.12
N PRO A 445 -29.72 -64.82 15.73
CA PRO A 445 -30.16 -63.47 16.12
C PRO A 445 -30.82 -63.40 17.54
N ARG A 446 -31.55 -62.29 17.83
CA ARG A 446 -32.50 -61.98 18.94
C ARG A 446 -31.83 -61.22 20.10
N LEU A 447 -32.36 -60.11 20.63
CA LEU A 447 -33.66 -59.43 20.61
C LEU A 447 -33.43 -57.92 20.66
#